data_AF-A0A2K6BDJ4-F1
#
_entry.id   AF-A0A2K6BDJ4-F1
#
_cell.length_a   1.000
_cell.length_b   1.000
_cell.length_c   1.000
_cell.angle_alpha   90.00
_cell.angle_beta   90.00
_cell.angle_gamma   90.00
#
_symmetry.space_group_name_H-M   'P 1'
#
loop_
_entity.id
_entity.type
_entity.pdbx_description
1 polymer ?
#
loop_
_entity_poly.entity_id
_entity_poly.type
_entity_poly.pdbx_seq_one_letter_code
_entity_poly.pdbx_strand_id
1 'polypeptide(L)'
;MVKYFLGQSVLQSSWDQVFANFWQQYPNPYSKHVLTEDTVHQAATADQKLLSRRLLTKTNRMPHWAKQLFPVNVVHLNQTMTTFTRNNNHARLMVVEKRCMHCVNSDNSG
;
A
#
# COMPACT_ATOMS: atom_id res chain seq x y z
N MET A 1 -9.65 -5.86 21.77
CA MET A 1 -10.65 -4.91 21.22
C MET A 1 -10.20 -4.49 19.84
N VAL A 2 -11.07 -4.53 18.84
CA VAL A 2 -10.78 -4.04 17.48
C VAL A 2 -11.18 -2.56 17.39
N LYS A 3 -10.45 -1.76 16.60
CA LYS A 3 -10.85 -0.41 16.21
C LYS A 3 -10.92 -0.34 14.69
N TYR A 4 -12.01 0.23 14.17
CA TYR A 4 -12.20 0.45 12.73
C TYR A 4 -11.93 1.92 12.39
N PHE A 5 -11.44 2.16 11.18
CA PHE A 5 -11.25 3.49 10.61
C PHE A 5 -11.56 3.44 9.11
N LEU A 6 -12.28 4.44 8.62
CA LEU A 6 -12.58 4.68 7.22
C LEU A 6 -12.26 6.13 6.90
N GLY A 7 -11.71 6.38 5.71
CA GLY A 7 -11.42 7.72 5.22
C GLY A 7 -11.31 7.72 3.70
N GLN A 8 -11.70 8.83 3.09
CA GLN A 8 -11.73 9.05 1.64
C GLN A 8 -10.95 10.33 1.31
N SER A 9 -10.29 10.35 0.16
CA SER A 9 -9.45 11.46 -0.30
C SER A 9 -9.33 11.43 -1.81
N VAL A 10 -9.45 12.58 -2.47
CA VAL A 10 -9.25 12.73 -3.93
C VAL A 10 -7.82 13.18 -4.20
N LEU A 11 -7.20 12.66 -5.25
CA LEU A 11 -5.94 13.16 -5.80
C LEU A 11 -6.23 13.88 -7.11
N GLN A 12 -5.67 15.07 -7.30
CA GLN A 12 -5.81 15.87 -8.53
C GLN A 12 -4.78 15.42 -9.58
N SER A 13 -4.90 14.17 -10.03
CA SER A 13 -4.01 13.53 -11.01
C SER A 13 -4.77 12.41 -11.73
N SER A 14 -4.39 12.08 -12.96
CA SER A 14 -5.04 10.98 -13.69
C SER A 14 -4.71 9.62 -13.08
N TRP A 15 -5.56 8.61 -13.33
CA TRP A 15 -5.43 7.29 -12.68
C TRP A 15 -4.10 6.59 -13.01
N ASP A 16 -3.61 6.76 -14.24
CA ASP A 16 -2.34 6.25 -14.74
C ASP A 16 -1.15 6.90 -14.01
N GLN A 17 -1.17 8.23 -13.82
CA GLN A 17 -0.18 8.95 -13.01
C GLN A 17 -0.18 8.46 -11.56
N VAL A 18 -1.35 8.27 -10.95
CA VAL A 18 -1.47 7.74 -9.58
C VAL A 18 -0.91 6.32 -9.49
N PHE A 19 -1.13 5.47 -10.49
CA PHE A 19 -0.65 4.09 -10.47
C PHE A 19 0.87 4.02 -10.73
N ALA A 20 1.40 4.81 -11.67
CA ALA A 20 2.84 4.93 -11.90
C ALA A 20 3.58 5.47 -10.65
N ASN A 21 3.07 6.55 -10.06
CA ASN A 21 3.63 7.16 -8.85
C ASN A 21 3.50 6.27 -7.61
N PHE A 22 2.55 5.32 -7.56
CA PHE A 22 2.49 4.31 -6.51
C PHE A 22 3.66 3.32 -6.57
N TRP A 23 4.12 2.96 -7.78
CA TRP A 23 5.35 2.17 -7.93
C TRP A 23 6.59 2.96 -7.53
N GLN A 24 6.63 4.25 -7.83
CA GLN A 24 7.74 5.16 -7.48
C GLN A 24 7.53 5.89 -6.14
N GLN A 25 6.68 5.37 -5.24
CA GLN A 25 6.27 6.09 -4.02
C GLN A 25 7.44 6.37 -3.06
N TYR A 26 8.49 5.53 -3.06
CA TYR A 26 9.64 5.68 -2.16
C TYR A 26 10.96 5.72 -2.97
N PRO A 27 11.96 6.50 -2.53
CA PRO A 27 11.96 7.38 -1.35
C PRO A 27 11.16 8.69 -1.57
N ASN A 28 10.54 9.21 -0.50
CA ASN A 28 9.89 10.53 -0.52
C ASN A 28 10.10 11.28 0.81
N PRO A 29 10.10 12.63 0.83
CA PRO A 29 10.46 13.42 2.01
C PRO A 29 9.48 13.28 3.19
N TYR A 30 8.24 12.87 2.95
CA TYR A 30 7.22 12.66 3.99
C TYR A 30 7.32 11.26 4.64
N SER A 31 8.04 10.33 4.01
CA SER A 31 8.07 8.91 4.39
C SER A 31 9.46 8.41 4.76
N LYS A 32 10.27 9.26 5.40
CA LYS A 32 11.61 8.94 5.94
C LYS A 32 11.63 7.76 6.93
N HIS A 33 10.46 7.29 7.37
CA HIS A 33 10.27 6.07 8.17
C HIS A 33 10.26 4.77 7.35
N VAL A 34 10.46 4.83 6.02
CA VAL A 34 10.65 3.65 5.16
C VAL A 34 12.13 3.53 4.81
N LEU A 35 12.73 2.36 5.05
CA LEU A 35 14.17 2.11 4.82
C LEU A 35 14.43 1.31 3.53
N THR A 36 13.65 0.25 3.30
CA THR A 36 13.76 -0.61 2.11
C THR A 36 12.36 -0.92 1.59
N GLU A 37 12.28 -1.21 0.30
CA GLU A 37 11.10 -1.73 -0.35
C GLU A 37 11.50 -2.72 -1.44
N ASP A 38 10.99 -3.94 -1.33
CA ASP A 38 11.48 -5.09 -2.07
C ASP A 38 10.29 -5.85 -2.70
N THR A 39 10.24 -6.00 -4.03
CA THR A 39 9.17 -6.75 -4.71
C THR A 39 9.44 -8.25 -4.61
N VAL A 40 8.79 -8.93 -3.66
CA VAL A 40 8.98 -10.37 -3.38
C VAL A 40 8.10 -11.29 -4.23
N HIS A 41 7.09 -10.74 -4.92
CA HIS A 41 6.31 -11.45 -5.94
C HIS A 41 5.69 -10.46 -6.92
N GLN A 42 5.64 -10.84 -8.20
CA GLN A 42 4.90 -10.12 -9.24
C GLN A 42 4.44 -11.13 -10.28
N ALA A 43 3.17 -11.04 -10.69
CA ALA A 43 2.58 -11.90 -11.70
C ALA A 43 1.49 -11.15 -12.48
N ALA A 44 1.53 -11.28 -13.81
CA ALA A 44 0.38 -10.97 -14.65
C ALA A 44 -0.55 -12.20 -14.68
N THR A 45 -1.85 -11.99 -14.60
CA THR A 45 -2.87 -13.05 -14.71
C THR A 45 -3.51 -13.08 -16.09
N ALA A 46 -4.20 -14.19 -16.41
CA ALA A 46 -4.91 -14.34 -17.68
C ALA A 46 -6.02 -13.29 -17.90
N ASP A 47 -6.62 -12.79 -16.82
CA ASP A 47 -7.60 -11.68 -16.81
C ASP A 47 -6.94 -10.29 -16.71
N GLN A 48 -5.71 -10.16 -17.22
CA GLN A 48 -4.93 -8.92 -17.36
C GLN A 48 -4.68 -8.14 -16.05
N LYS A 49 -4.77 -8.79 -14.88
CA LYS A 49 -4.46 -8.16 -13.59
C LYS A 49 -2.97 -8.27 -13.29
N LEU A 50 -2.41 -7.19 -12.77
CA LEU A 50 -1.08 -7.19 -12.18
C LEU A 50 -1.20 -7.46 -10.67
N LEU A 51 -0.91 -8.69 -10.27
CA LEU A 51 -0.72 -9.08 -8.87
C LEU A 51 0.72 -8.78 -8.45
N SER A 52 0.90 -8.24 -7.25
CA SER A 52 2.21 -8.07 -6.65
C SER A 52 2.20 -8.16 -5.14
N ARG A 53 3.34 -8.54 -4.57
CA ARG A 53 3.65 -8.44 -3.15
C ARG A 53 4.97 -7.70 -2.99
N ARG A 54 4.93 -6.53 -2.36
CA ARG A 54 6.10 -5.75 -1.91
C ARG A 54 6.32 -6.03 -0.43
N LEU A 55 7.55 -5.94 0.05
CA LEU A 55 7.94 -6.04 1.45
C LEU A 55 8.64 -4.73 1.83
N LEU A 56 8.16 -4.06 2.88
CA LEU A 56 8.65 -2.74 3.29
C LEU A 56 9.29 -2.83 4.69
N THR A 57 10.54 -2.37 4.78
CA THR A 57 11.22 -2.13 6.06
C THR A 57 10.84 -0.74 6.56
N LYS A 58 10.37 -0.62 7.81
CA LYS A 58 9.97 0.67 8.40
C LYS A 58 10.60 0.94 9.77
N THR A 59 11.21 2.12 9.93
CA THR A 59 11.67 2.70 11.19
C THR A 59 10.51 3.34 11.95
N ASN A 60 9.63 2.49 12.47
CA ASN A 60 8.69 2.94 13.49
C ASN A 60 9.45 3.48 14.71
N ARG A 61 8.98 4.60 15.29
CA ARG A 61 9.25 4.95 16.69
C ARG A 61 8.46 4.02 17.60
N MET A 62 8.86 2.76 17.60
CA MET A 62 8.28 1.68 18.40
C MET A 62 9.14 1.46 19.66
N PRO A 63 8.55 1.01 20.79
CA PRO A 63 9.32 0.66 21.98
C PRO A 63 10.37 -0.41 21.66
N HIS A 64 11.48 -0.43 22.42
CA HIS A 64 12.75 -1.06 22.02
C HIS A 64 12.68 -2.52 21.55
N TRP A 65 11.67 -3.28 22.01
CA TRP A 65 11.44 -4.68 21.67
C TRP A 65 10.73 -4.92 20.31
N ALA A 66 10.31 -3.88 19.58
CA ALA A 66 9.31 -3.96 18.51
C ALA A 66 9.78 -3.50 17.11
N LYS A 67 10.67 -4.23 16.41
CA LYS A 67 11.20 -3.84 15.08
C LYS A 67 10.88 -4.84 13.95
N GLN A 68 10.45 -4.32 12.78
CA GLN A 68 10.44 -4.93 11.41
C GLN A 68 9.49 -6.15 11.21
N LEU A 69 8.72 -6.40 10.12
CA LEU A 69 8.53 -5.82 8.76
C LEU A 69 7.02 -5.81 8.33
N PHE A 70 6.70 -5.26 7.15
CA PHE A 70 5.34 -5.20 6.56
C PHE A 70 5.28 -5.68 5.09
N PRO A 71 4.47 -6.69 4.71
CA PRO A 71 4.08 -6.88 3.31
C PRO A 71 2.95 -5.93 2.86
N VAL A 72 2.98 -5.57 1.58
CA VAL A 72 1.91 -4.89 0.84
C VAL A 72 1.54 -5.80 -0.35
N ASN A 73 0.32 -6.33 -0.36
CA ASN A 73 -0.24 -6.97 -1.56
C ASN A 73 -0.95 -5.91 -2.40
N VAL A 74 -0.79 -5.99 -3.73
CA VAL A 74 -1.35 -5.05 -4.70
C VAL A 74 -2.05 -5.83 -5.81
N VAL A 75 -3.23 -5.38 -6.20
CA VAL A 75 -4.03 -5.95 -7.31
C VAL A 75 -4.50 -4.81 -8.20
N HIS A 76 -4.13 -4.86 -9.48
CA HIS A 76 -4.58 -3.90 -10.49
C HIS A 76 -5.65 -4.57 -11.38
N LEU A 77 -6.74 -3.87 -11.67
CA LEU A 77 -7.81 -4.29 -12.59
C LEU A 77 -8.44 -3.04 -13.19
N ASN A 78 -8.45 -2.90 -14.52
CA ASN A 78 -9.27 -1.94 -15.29
C ASN A 78 -9.51 -0.59 -14.58
N GLN A 79 -8.47 0.25 -14.50
CA GLN A 79 -8.48 1.57 -13.85
C GLN A 79 -8.77 1.58 -12.33
N THR A 80 -8.74 0.42 -11.68
CA THR A 80 -8.76 0.27 -10.22
C THR A 80 -7.49 -0.41 -9.69
N MET A 81 -7.01 0.04 -8.54
CA MET A 81 -5.88 -0.54 -7.81
C MET A 81 -6.28 -0.75 -6.35
N THR A 82 -6.34 -2.01 -5.93
CA THR A 82 -6.57 -2.37 -4.53
C THR A 82 -5.25 -2.72 -3.87
N THR A 83 -4.95 -2.06 -2.75
CA THR A 83 -3.81 -2.37 -1.88
C THR A 83 -4.28 -2.96 -0.56
N PHE A 84 -3.53 -3.94 -0.04
CA PHE A 84 -3.70 -4.50 1.29
C PHE A 84 -2.36 -4.57 2.02
N THR A 85 -2.25 -3.83 3.11
CA THR A 85 -1.04 -3.70 3.94
C THR A 85 -1.30 -4.26 5.33
N ARG A 86 -0.37 -5.07 5.86
CA ARG A 86 -0.45 -5.69 7.19
C ARG A 86 0.94 -5.71 7.85
N ASN A 87 1.01 -5.66 9.18
CA ASN A 87 2.24 -6.02 9.90
C ASN A 87 2.36 -7.55 10.06
N ASN A 88 3.49 -8.12 9.66
CA ASN A 88 3.75 -9.56 9.90
C ASN A 88 4.35 -9.83 11.28
N ASN A 89 5.03 -8.86 11.88
CA ASN A 89 5.62 -8.97 13.22
C ASN A 89 4.79 -8.20 14.27
N HIS A 90 4.96 -8.55 15.55
CA HIS A 90 4.25 -8.00 16.71
C HIS A 90 2.71 -8.16 16.68
N ALA A 91 2.20 -9.00 15.79
CA ALA A 91 0.79 -9.38 15.68
C ALA A 91 0.19 -9.96 16.98
N ARG A 92 1.03 -10.47 17.91
CA ARG A 92 0.61 -10.87 19.26
C ARG A 92 0.16 -9.72 20.17
N LEU A 93 0.54 -8.47 19.85
CA LEU A 93 0.22 -7.28 20.64
C LEU A 93 -0.69 -6.31 19.88
N MET A 94 -0.45 -6.11 18.58
CA MET A 94 -1.34 -5.35 17.71
C MET A 94 -1.22 -5.83 16.26
N VAL A 95 -2.37 -5.98 15.60
CA VAL A 95 -2.47 -6.11 14.14
C VAL A 95 -3.08 -4.83 13.59
N VAL A 96 -2.45 -4.25 12.58
CA VAL A 96 -2.95 -3.12 11.79
C VAL A 96 -3.07 -3.58 10.35
N GLU A 97 -4.31 -3.68 9.88
CA GLU A 97 -4.65 -4.02 8.50
C GLU A 97 -5.23 -2.78 7.82
N LYS A 98 -4.65 -2.39 6.67
CA LYS A 98 -5.17 -1.32 5.82
C LYS A 98 -5.50 -1.89 4.45
N ARG A 99 -6.79 -1.88 4.08
CA ARG A 99 -7.24 -1.97 2.69
C ARG A 99 -7.39 -0.54 2.15
N CYS A 100 -6.96 -0.30 0.92
CA CYS A 100 -7.23 0.94 0.21
C CYS A 100 -7.57 0.62 -1.25
N MET A 101 -8.48 1.39 -1.83
CA MET A 101 -8.94 1.23 -3.20
C MET A 101 -8.77 2.57 -3.91
N HIS A 102 -8.00 2.57 -4.99
CA HIS A 102 -7.87 3.69 -5.90
C HIS A 102 -8.72 3.38 -7.13
N CYS A 103 -9.52 4.35 -7.56
CA CYS A 103 -10.39 4.29 -8.73
C CYS A 103 -10.48 5.69 -9.36
N VAL A 104 -10.96 5.77 -10.60
CA VAL A 104 -11.31 7.04 -11.24
C VAL A 104 -12.39 7.76 -10.41
N ASN A 105 -12.30 9.09 -10.32
CA ASN A 105 -13.35 9.89 -9.69
C ASN A 105 -14.51 10.09 -10.68
N SER A 106 -15.75 9.76 -10.28
CA SER A 106 -16.95 9.95 -11.10
C SER A 106 -17.18 11.41 -11.50
N ASP A 107 -16.82 12.33 -10.60
CA ASP A 107 -17.26 13.73 -10.69
C ASP A 107 -16.31 14.59 -11.54
N ASN A 108 -15.19 14.02 -11.98
CA ASN A 108 -14.13 14.72 -12.71
C ASN A 108 -13.48 13.77 -13.75
N SER A 109 -14.31 13.14 -14.58
CA SER A 109 -13.89 12.38 -15.76
C SER A 109 -13.52 13.33 -16.90
N GLY A 110 -12.32 13.90 -16.83
CA GLY A 110 -11.63 14.57 -17.94
C GLY A 110 -10.71 13.61 -18.68
#